data_AF-A0A7S1S5V1-F1
#
_entry.id   AF-A0A7S1S5V1-F1
#
_cell.length_a   1.000
_cell.length_b   1.000
_cell.length_c   1.000
_cell.angle_alpha   90.00
_cell.angle_beta   90.00
_cell.angle_gamma   90.00
#
_symmetry.space_group_name_H-M   'P 1'
#
loop_
_entity.id
_entity.type
_entity.pdbx_description
1 polymer ?
#
loop_
_entity_poly.entity_id
_entity_poly.type
_entity_poly.pdbx_seq_one_letter_code
_entity_poly.pdbx_strand_id
1 'polypeptide(L)'
;QLGVGEIIFSALAPGTKLLPHCASSNVRLTCHLGLVCPKGARIKVGATWGEWEEGRCTFFDDSFLHEIANDSDSVRIVLLIRFWHPELELDKVMPILEKGVQDFEDMNKMRMSPPMTALAAMKVNEAMTALAGPPQTSG
;
A
#
# COMPACT_ATOMS: atom_id res chain seq x y z
N GLN A 1 -0.91 -5.68 -1.98
CA GLN A 1 0.45 -5.81 -2.56
C GLN A 1 1.28 -6.72 -1.66
N LEU A 2 2.12 -7.58 -2.24
CA LEU A 2 2.97 -8.54 -1.52
C LEU A 2 3.98 -7.87 -0.58
N GLY A 3 4.54 -6.71 -0.96
CA GLY A 3 5.26 -5.76 -0.09
C GLY A 3 6.42 -6.31 0.75
N VAL A 4 6.82 -7.57 0.56
CA VAL A 4 7.90 -8.21 1.32
C VAL A 4 9.24 -7.69 0.85
N GLY A 5 10.17 -7.43 1.77
CA GLY A 5 11.44 -6.77 1.49
C GLY A 5 11.37 -5.24 1.42
N GLU A 6 10.18 -4.64 1.52
CA GLU A 6 10.06 -3.18 1.57
C GLU A 6 10.62 -2.61 2.87
N ILE A 7 11.43 -1.55 2.74
CA ILE A 7 11.95 -0.74 3.84
C ILE A 7 11.62 0.72 3.54
N ILE A 8 10.70 1.30 4.32
CA ILE A 8 10.07 2.59 3.99
C ILE A 8 10.00 3.47 5.24
N PHE A 9 10.34 4.75 5.11
CA PHE A 9 10.00 5.74 6.12
C PHE A 9 8.48 6.03 6.08
N SER A 10 7.78 5.66 7.14
CA SER A 10 6.35 5.92 7.30
C SER A 10 6.15 7.10 8.25
N ALA A 11 5.76 8.24 7.68
CA ALA A 11 5.37 9.43 8.43
C ALA A 11 3.84 9.52 8.51
N LEU A 12 3.32 9.85 9.70
CA LEU A 12 1.90 10.08 9.94
C LEU A 12 1.70 11.43 10.60
N ALA A 13 0.95 12.31 9.93
CA ALA A 13 0.70 13.68 10.38
C ALA A 13 -0.09 13.72 11.71
N PRO A 14 -0.01 14.83 12.47
CA PRO A 14 -0.84 15.07 13.65
C PRO A 14 -2.33 14.87 13.37
N GLY A 15 -3.08 14.40 14.37
CA GLY A 15 -4.53 14.19 14.28
C GLY A 15 -5.02 13.18 13.23
N THR A 16 -4.12 12.44 12.58
CA THR A 16 -4.47 11.55 11.47
C THR A 16 -4.80 10.14 11.97
N LYS A 17 -5.82 9.52 11.37
CA LYS A 17 -6.19 8.12 11.61
C LYS A 17 -6.15 7.33 10.31
N LEU A 18 -5.44 6.21 10.31
CA LEU A 18 -5.58 5.16 9.31
C LEU A 18 -6.66 4.20 9.79
N LEU A 19 -7.76 4.15 9.07
CA LEU A 19 -8.90 3.28 9.36
C LEU A 19 -8.47 1.80 9.40
N PRO A 20 -9.25 0.93 10.08
CA PRO A 20 -8.98 -0.50 10.12
C PRO A 20 -8.78 -1.12 8.74
N HIS A 21 -7.63 -1.77 8.54
CA HIS A 21 -7.28 -2.46 7.31
C HIS A 21 -6.41 -3.69 7.61
N CYS A 22 -6.18 -4.52 6.60
CA CYS A 22 -5.26 -5.65 6.66
C CYS A 22 -4.51 -5.78 5.34
N ALA A 23 -3.34 -6.41 5.41
CA ALA A 23 -2.61 -6.83 4.23
C ALA A 23 -3.39 -7.91 3.47
N SER A 24 -3.10 -8.02 2.18
CA SER A 24 -3.72 -9.03 1.30
C SER A 24 -3.17 -10.45 1.51
N SER A 25 -2.21 -10.66 2.42
CA SER A 25 -1.53 -11.93 2.64
C SER A 25 -0.80 -11.96 3.99
N ASN A 26 -0.64 -13.15 4.58
CA ASN A 26 0.07 -13.44 5.83
C ASN A 26 1.48 -14.01 5.62
N VAL A 27 2.02 -13.97 4.40
CA VAL A 27 3.35 -14.50 4.07
C VAL A 27 4.50 -13.64 4.60
N ARG A 28 4.20 -12.52 5.25
CA ARG A 28 5.17 -11.57 5.80
C ARG A 28 4.81 -11.17 7.22
N LEU A 29 5.81 -10.68 7.94
CA LEU A 29 5.63 -9.91 9.16
C LEU A 29 6.11 -8.47 8.94
N THR A 30 5.62 -7.56 9.77
CA THR A 30 5.97 -6.14 9.74
C THR A 30 6.67 -5.75 11.05
N CYS A 31 7.79 -5.06 10.92
CA CYS A 31 8.49 -4.40 12.01
C CYS A 31 8.44 -2.88 11.80
N HIS A 32 8.04 -2.15 12.84
CA HIS A 32 8.20 -0.70 12.91
C HIS A 32 9.31 -0.38 13.90
N LEU A 33 10.42 0.20 13.43
CA LEU A 33 11.40 0.83 14.30
C LEU A 33 10.97 2.28 14.57
N GLY A 34 10.76 2.63 15.84
CA GLY A 34 10.38 3.98 16.26
C GLY A 34 11.51 5.00 16.03
N LEU A 35 11.24 6.06 15.26
CA LEU A 35 12.20 7.14 15.00
C LEU A 35 11.78 8.45 15.65
N VAL A 36 10.51 8.83 15.50
CA VAL A 36 9.87 9.96 16.19
C VAL A 36 8.51 9.47 16.68
N CYS A 37 8.36 9.33 18.00
CA CYS A 37 7.21 8.64 18.59
C CYS A 37 6.51 9.51 19.64
N PRO A 38 5.71 10.51 19.22
CA PRO A 38 4.99 11.35 20.16
C PRO A 38 3.96 10.54 20.94
N LYS A 39 3.77 10.89 22.22
CA LYS A 39 2.76 10.28 23.08
C LYS A 39 1.36 10.43 22.45
N GLY A 40 0.59 9.35 22.42
CA GLY A 40 -0.71 9.31 21.75
C GLY A 40 -0.67 8.87 20.29
N ALA A 41 0.51 8.60 19.72
CA ALA A 41 0.65 7.81 18.51
C ALA A 41 0.52 6.31 18.86
N ARG A 42 -0.56 5.69 18.39
CA ARG A 42 -1.00 4.35 18.79
C ARG A 42 -1.32 3.47 17.59
N ILE A 43 -1.07 2.19 17.76
CA ILE A 43 -1.48 1.13 16.83
C ILE A 43 -2.36 0.14 17.56
N LYS A 44 -3.42 -0.31 16.89
CA LYS A 44 -4.20 -1.46 17.32
C LYS A 44 -3.94 -2.60 16.36
N VAL A 45 -3.67 -3.80 16.87
CA VAL A 45 -3.61 -5.03 16.09
C VAL A 45 -4.56 -6.03 16.74
N GLY A 46 -5.58 -6.45 16.00
CA GLY A 46 -6.70 -7.22 16.56
C GLY A 46 -7.41 -6.45 17.69
N ALA A 47 -7.34 -6.98 18.91
CA ALA A 47 -7.96 -6.37 20.09
C ALA A 47 -7.01 -5.49 20.93
N THR A 48 -5.72 -5.49 20.62
CA THR A 48 -4.68 -4.94 21.51
C THR A 48 -4.18 -3.60 20.98
N TRP A 49 -4.22 -2.57 21.82
CA TRP A 49 -3.58 -1.29 21.56
C TRP A 49 -2.15 -1.27 22.11
N GLY A 50 -1.24 -0.62 21.38
CA GLY A 50 0.12 -0.31 21.80
C GLY A 50 0.55 1.06 21.29
N GLU A 51 1.67 1.55 21.83
CA GLU A 51 2.35 2.77 21.36
C GLU A 51 3.74 2.40 20.83
N TRP A 52 4.34 3.30 20.05
CA TRP A 52 5.74 3.15 19.65
C TRP A 52 6.65 3.82 20.67
N GLU A 53 7.86 3.29 20.79
CA GLU A 53 8.95 3.89 21.55
C GLU A 53 10.14 4.14 20.62
N GLU A 54 10.77 5.31 20.76
CA GLU A 54 11.94 5.66 19.95
C GLU A 54 13.10 4.68 20.20
N GLY A 55 13.75 4.25 19.11
CA GLY A 55 14.83 3.27 19.14
C GLY A 55 14.37 1.83 19.40
N ARG A 56 13.06 1.55 19.54
CA ARG A 56 12.54 0.19 19.71
C ARG A 56 11.79 -0.32 18.49
N CYS A 57 11.83 -1.63 18.32
CA CYS A 57 11.10 -2.34 17.29
C CYS A 57 9.76 -2.87 17.84
N THR A 58 8.68 -2.57 17.13
CA THR A 58 7.37 -3.17 17.32
C THR A 58 7.12 -4.15 16.18
N PHE A 59 6.91 -5.42 16.51
CA PHE A 59 6.63 -6.49 15.55
C PHE A 59 5.16 -6.86 15.57
N PHE A 60 4.57 -7.03 14.39
CA PHE A 60 3.19 -7.49 14.24
C PHE A 60 2.98 -8.14 12.87
N ASP A 61 1.93 -8.96 12.78
CA ASP A 61 1.45 -9.49 11.51
C ASP A 61 0.40 -8.53 10.95
N ASP A 62 0.72 -7.87 9.83
CA ASP A 62 -0.16 -6.89 9.20
C ASP A 62 -1.31 -7.53 8.40
N SER A 63 -1.39 -8.86 8.33
CA SER A 63 -2.57 -9.58 7.82
C SER A 63 -3.73 -9.58 8.82
N PHE A 64 -3.46 -9.33 10.11
CA PHE A 64 -4.51 -9.06 11.08
C PHE A 64 -5.05 -7.65 10.90
N LEU A 65 -6.33 -7.47 11.24
CA LEU A 65 -6.96 -6.16 11.21
C LEU A 65 -6.20 -5.20 12.14
N HIS A 66 -5.73 -4.09 11.58
CA HIS A 66 -5.00 -3.08 12.33
C HIS A 66 -5.42 -1.68 11.92
N GLU A 67 -5.34 -0.77 12.89
CA GLU A 67 -5.60 0.66 12.72
C GLU A 67 -4.54 1.48 13.43
N ILE A 68 -4.33 2.69 12.96
CA ILE A 68 -3.32 3.59 13.52
C ILE A 68 -3.97 4.94 13.79
N ALA A 69 -3.69 5.50 14.96
CA ALA A 69 -4.07 6.86 15.31
C ALA A 69 -2.82 7.64 15.74
N ASN A 70 -2.67 8.85 15.23
CA ASN A 70 -1.77 9.85 15.80
C ASN A 70 -2.62 10.94 16.44
N ASP A 71 -3.00 10.75 17.71
CA ASP A 71 -3.79 11.74 18.45
C ASP A 71 -2.92 12.86 19.04
N SER A 72 -1.63 12.92 18.69
CA SER A 72 -0.70 13.97 19.13
C SER A 72 -0.73 15.19 18.19
N ASP A 73 -0.04 16.25 18.61
CA ASP A 73 0.20 17.48 17.85
C ASP A 73 1.50 17.45 17.03
N SER A 74 2.22 16.31 17.02
CA SER A 74 3.49 16.12 16.32
C SER A 74 3.43 14.98 15.33
N VAL A 75 4.36 14.96 14.36
CA VAL A 75 4.46 13.88 13.37
C VAL A 75 4.98 12.61 14.04
N ARG A 76 4.39 11.46 13.70
CA ARG A 76 4.95 10.15 14.03
C ARG A 76 5.76 9.63 12.86
N ILE A 77 7.00 9.21 13.09
CA ILE A 77 7.88 8.62 12.07
C ILE A 77 8.38 7.27 12.56
N VAL A 78 8.21 6.24 11.73
CA VAL A 78 8.80 4.90 11.92
C VAL A 78 9.52 4.46 10.66
N LEU A 79 10.52 3.61 10.80
CA LEU A 79 11.02 2.81 9.70
C LEU A 79 10.19 1.51 9.65
N LEU A 80 9.37 1.37 8.62
CA LEU A 80 8.59 0.17 8.33
C LEU A 80 9.48 -0.80 7.56
N ILE A 81 9.59 -2.02 8.06
CA ILE A 81 10.39 -3.11 7.49
C ILE A 81 9.49 -4.33 7.35
N ARG A 82 9.38 -4.87 6.15
CA ARG A 82 8.61 -6.09 5.87
C ARG A 82 9.54 -7.24 5.52
N PHE A 83 9.38 -8.37 6.19
CA PHE A 83 10.22 -9.57 5.97
C PHE A 83 9.35 -10.82 5.93
N TRP A 84 9.88 -11.89 5.33
CA TRP A 84 9.16 -13.16 5.19
C TRP A 84 8.73 -13.72 6.54
N HIS A 85 7.53 -14.30 6.60
CA HIS A 85 7.09 -15.05 7.76
C HIS A 85 8.11 -16.19 8.03
N PRO A 86 8.61 -16.36 9.26
CA PRO A 86 9.71 -17.29 9.55
C PRO A 86 9.35 -18.75 9.28
N GLU A 87 8.05 -19.09 9.33
CA GLU A 87 7.53 -20.43 9.04
C GLU A 87 7.15 -20.63 7.56
N LEU A 88 7.46 -19.67 6.68
CA LEU A 88 7.23 -19.87 5.25
C LEU A 88 8.23 -20.88 4.68
N GLU A 89 7.71 -21.94 4.05
CA GLU A 89 8.54 -22.93 3.38
C GLU A 89 9.38 -22.30 2.26
N LEU A 90 10.68 -22.58 2.24
CA LEU A 90 11.64 -21.89 1.36
C LEU A 90 11.36 -22.13 -0.13
N ASP A 91 10.82 -23.29 -0.50
CA ASP A 91 10.43 -23.62 -1.87
C ASP A 91 9.24 -22.78 -2.37
N LYS A 92 8.45 -22.20 -1.47
CA LYS A 92 7.33 -21.30 -1.80
C LYS A 92 7.75 -19.85 -2.00
N VAL A 93 8.93 -19.44 -1.52
CA VAL A 93 9.39 -18.03 -1.54
C VAL A 93 9.42 -17.48 -2.97
N MET A 94 10.11 -18.15 -3.89
CA MET A 94 10.27 -17.68 -5.27
C MET A 94 8.94 -17.62 -6.04
N PRO A 95 8.10 -18.67 -6.04
CA PRO A 95 6.79 -18.62 -6.68
C PRO A 95 5.89 -17.48 -6.16
N ILE A 96 5.90 -17.24 -4.85
CA ILE A 96 5.12 -16.15 -4.24
C ILE A 96 5.67 -14.79 -4.67
N LEU A 97 6.99 -14.62 -4.66
CA LEU A 97 7.64 -13.38 -5.06
C LEU A 97 7.35 -13.03 -6.53
N GLU A 98 7.52 -14.00 -7.44
CA GLU A 98 7.25 -13.83 -8.87
C GLU A 98 5.80 -13.40 -9.11
N LYS A 99 4.84 -14.09 -8.47
CA LYS A 99 3.44 -13.70 -8.53
C LYS A 99 3.23 -12.27 -7.99
N GLY A 100 3.86 -11.93 -6.87
CA GLY A 100 3.72 -10.60 -6.26
C GLY A 100 4.27 -9.47 -7.12
N VAL A 101 5.37 -9.71 -7.86
CA VAL A 101 5.92 -8.77 -8.84
C VAL A 101 4.96 -8.60 -10.02
N GLN A 102 4.45 -9.70 -10.57
CA GLN A 102 3.47 -9.67 -11.65
C GLN A 102 2.19 -8.90 -11.25
N ASP A 103 1.64 -9.20 -10.07
CA ASP A 103 0.46 -8.51 -9.53
C ASP A 103 0.72 -6.99 -9.41
N PHE A 104 1.92 -6.58 -8.97
CA PHE A 104 2.30 -5.17 -8.87
C PHE A 104 2.39 -4.48 -10.23
N GLU A 105 3.00 -5.13 -11.22
CA GLU A 105 3.07 -4.62 -12.58
C GLU A 105 1.68 -4.44 -13.20
N ASP A 106 0.79 -5.41 -13.00
CA ASP A 106 -0.57 -5.35 -13.52
C ASP A 106 -1.39 -4.25 -12.84
N MET A 107 -1.24 -4.08 -11.52
CA MET A 107 -1.83 -2.94 -10.80
C MET A 107 -1.30 -1.60 -11.32
N ASN A 108 0.00 -1.49 -11.61
CA ASN A 108 0.57 -0.27 -12.18
C ASN A 108 0.04 0.01 -13.58
N LYS A 109 -0.06 -1.01 -14.44
CA LYS A 109 -0.68 -0.86 -15.77
C LYS A 109 -2.14 -0.39 -15.64
N MET A 110 -2.92 -0.98 -14.73
CA MET A 110 -4.31 -0.56 -14.48
C MET A 110 -4.43 0.89 -13.98
N ARG A 111 -3.46 1.38 -13.20
CA ARG A 111 -3.42 2.79 -12.77
C ARG A 111 -3.13 3.74 -13.93
N MET A 112 -2.23 3.35 -14.83
CA MET A 112 -1.83 4.19 -15.97
C MET A 112 -2.83 4.13 -17.14
N SER A 113 -3.45 2.98 -17.36
CA SER A 113 -4.45 2.75 -18.40
C SER A 113 -5.59 1.90 -17.83
N PRO A 114 -6.50 2.52 -17.07
CA PRO A 114 -7.64 1.81 -16.51
C PRO A 114 -8.54 1.30 -17.64
N PRO A 115 -9.14 0.10 -17.52
CA PRO A 115 -10.07 -0.41 -18.50
C PRO A 115 -11.23 0.59 -18.67
N MET A 116 -11.44 1.05 -19.90
CA MET A 116 -12.54 1.95 -20.20
C MET A 116 -13.87 1.21 -20.11
N THR A 117 -14.85 1.85 -19.49
CA THR A 117 -16.24 1.42 -19.66
C THR A 117 -16.64 1.59 -21.12
N ALA A 118 -17.63 0.83 -21.59
CA ALA A 118 -18.15 0.99 -22.95
C ALA A 118 -18.54 2.45 -23.27
N LEU A 119 -19.12 3.14 -22.29
CA LEU A 119 -19.48 4.56 -22.39
C LEU A 119 -18.24 5.48 -22.50
N ALA A 120 -17.21 5.23 -21.69
CA ALA A 120 -15.97 6.01 -21.76
C ALA A 120 -15.25 5.80 -23.11
N ALA A 121 -15.19 4.56 -23.58
CA ALA A 121 -14.60 4.24 -24.88
C ALA A 121 -15.37 4.92 -26.03
N MET A 122 -16.70 4.92 -25.99
CA MET A 122 -17.54 5.58 -26.99
C MET A 122 -17.29 7.10 -27.03
N LYS A 123 -17.26 7.76 -25.86
CA LYS A 123 -16.98 9.20 -25.75
C LYS A 123 -15.57 9.58 -26.21
N VAL A 124 -14.57 8.75 -25.89
CA VAL A 124 -13.19 8.95 -26.39
C VAL A 124 -13.17 8.84 -27.92
N ASN A 125 -13.86 7.84 -28.48
CA ASN A 125 -13.93 7.68 -29.93
C ASN A 125 -14.65 8.84 -30.63
N GLU A 126 -15.75 9.33 -30.07
CA GLU A 126 -16.48 10.51 -30.55
C GLU A 126 -15.57 11.76 -30.56
N ALA A 127 -14.85 12.01 -29.45
CA ALA A 127 -13.94 13.14 -29.34
C ALA A 127 -12.76 13.06 -30.33
N MET A 128 -12.16 11.87 -30.48
CA MET A 128 -11.06 11.65 -31.43
C MET A 128 -11.53 11.82 -32.89
N THR A 129 -12.75 11.40 -33.20
CA THR A 129 -13.36 11.60 -34.53
C THR A 129 -13.61 13.09 -34.80
N ALA A 130 -14.11 13.84 -33.81
CA ALA A 130 -14.32 15.29 -33.94
C ALA A 130 -13.01 16.07 -34.14
N LEU A 131 -11.91 15.60 -33.54
CA LEU A 131 -10.57 16.19 -33.69
C LEU A 131 -9.91 15.87 -35.04
N ALA A 132 -10.25 14.75 -35.67
CA ALA A 132 -9.68 14.36 -36.97
C ALA A 132 -10.12 15.28 -38.13
N GLY A 133 -11.14 16.12 -37.93
CA GLY A 133 -11.70 17.00 -38.96
C GLY A 133 -12.38 16.23 -40.12
N PRO A 134 -13.16 16.91 -40.97
CA PRO A 134 -13.72 16.27 -42.16
C PRO A 134 -12.58 15.84 -43.11
N PRO A 135 -12.71 14.71 -43.82
CA PRO A 135 -11.73 14.30 -44.81
C PRO A 135 -11.55 15.42 -45.83
N GLN A 136 -10.31 15.87 -46.06
CA GLN A 136 -10.04 16.84 -47.10
C GLN A 136 -10.35 16.19 -48.45
N THR A 137 -11.44 16.63 -49.09
CA THR A 137 -11.74 16.27 -50.46
C THR A 137 -10.80 17.05 -51.37
N SER A 138 -9.72 16.41 -51.82
CA SER A 138 -8.91 16.91 -52.94
C SER A 138 -9.76 16.82 -54.22
N GLY A 139 -10.09 17.99 -54.78
CA GLY A 139 -10.69 18.12 -56.11
C GLY A 139 -9.69 17.94 -57.23
#